data_AF-A0A7C1A176-F1
#
_entry.id   AF-A0A7C1A176-F1
#
_cell.length_a   1.000
_cell.length_b   1.000
_cell.length_c   1.000
_cell.angle_alpha   90.00
_cell.angle_beta   90.00
_cell.angle_gamma   90.00
#
_symmetry.space_group_name_H-M   'P 1'
#
loop_
_entity.id
_entity.type
_entity.pdbx_description
1 polymer ?
#
loop_
_entity_poly.entity_id
_entity_poly.type
_entity_poly.pdbx_seq_one_letter_code
_entity_poly.pdbx_strand_id
1 'polypeptide(L)'
;QSLHAASFGVYHSVAIDLVHRHFTGRLQGRGQALYSSVSFGAGASLGSLASGYLWVGVGPSATYYAAAAVAALAWLVAWRGLPAAASPAA
;
A
#
# COMPACT_ATOMS: atom_id res chain seq x y z
N GLN A 1 -0.75 15.10 -9.86
CA GLN A 1 -0.68 13.62 -9.79
C GLN A 1 0.73 13.01 -9.87
N SER A 2 1.79 13.75 -10.22
CA SER A 2 3.16 13.19 -10.28
C SER A 2 3.68 12.67 -8.92
N LEU A 3 3.41 13.38 -7.82
CA LEU A 3 3.79 12.92 -6.46
C LEU A 3 3.14 11.59 -6.10
N HIS A 4 1.86 11.42 -6.46
CA HIS A 4 1.14 10.17 -6.27
C HIS A 4 1.78 9.04 -7.09
N ALA A 5 2.05 9.28 -8.38
CA ALA A 5 2.67 8.29 -9.26
C ALA A 5 4.07 7.88 -8.77
N ALA A 6 4.90 8.84 -8.38
CA ALA A 6 6.23 8.57 -7.84
C ALA A 6 6.17 7.77 -6.53
N SER A 7 5.31 8.19 -5.60
CA SER A 7 5.16 7.50 -4.30
C SER A 7 4.61 6.09 -4.47
N PHE A 8 3.61 5.91 -5.35
CA PHE A 8 3.05 4.61 -5.69
C PHE A 8 4.10 3.70 -6.33
N GLY A 9 4.90 4.21 -7.27
CA GLY A 9 5.96 3.45 -7.92
C GLY A 9 6.98 2.91 -6.91
N VAL A 10 7.51 3.78 -6.04
CA VAL A 10 8.46 3.36 -4.99
C VAL A 10 7.83 2.33 -4.05
N TYR A 11 6.62 2.62 -3.53
CA TYR A 11 5.89 1.70 -2.65
C TYR A 11 5.68 0.33 -3.32
N HIS A 12 5.20 0.31 -4.56
CA HIS A 12 4.87 -0.92 -5.26
C HIS A 12 6.12 -1.76 -5.55
N SER A 13 7.21 -1.15 -6.02
CA SER A 13 8.47 -1.84 -6.25
C SER A 13 9.02 -2.48 -4.98
N VAL A 14 9.02 -1.75 -3.86
CA VAL A 14 9.46 -2.28 -2.56
C VAL A 14 8.53 -3.39 -2.06
N ALA A 15 7.22 -3.25 -2.22
CA ALA A 15 6.26 -4.27 -1.80
C ALA A 15 6.44 -5.57 -2.59
N ILE A 16 6.64 -5.50 -3.91
CA ILE A 16 6.91 -6.68 -4.75
C ILE A 16 8.21 -7.37 -4.33
N ASP A 17 9.27 -6.61 -4.09
CA ASP A 17 10.54 -7.15 -3.61
C ASP A 17 10.40 -7.83 -2.23
N LEU A 18 9.67 -7.22 -1.30
CA LEU A 18 9.37 -7.82 0.00
C LEU A 18 8.55 -9.12 -0.15
N VAL A 19 7.51 -9.13 -0.99
CA VAL A 19 6.73 -10.35 -1.26
C VAL A 19 7.63 -11.44 -1.83
N HIS A 20 8.52 -11.10 -2.76
CA HIS A 20 9.47 -12.05 -3.33
C HIS A 20 10.43 -12.63 -2.28
N ARG A 21 10.94 -11.79 -1.36
CA ARG A 21 11.84 -12.23 -0.29
C ARG A 21 11.13 -13.05 0.80
N HIS A 22 9.88 -12.75 1.13
CA HIS A 22 9.14 -13.45 2.19
C HIS A 22 8.44 -14.73 1.71
N PHE A 23 8.01 -14.79 0.45
CA PHE A 23 7.30 -15.92 -0.12
C PHE A 23 8.13 -16.57 -1.23
N THR A 24 8.90 -17.60 -0.87
CA THR A 24 9.83 -18.28 -1.78
C THR A 24 9.28 -19.64 -2.26
N GLY A 25 9.85 -20.14 -3.36
CA GLY A 25 9.53 -21.45 -3.93
C GLY A 25 8.03 -21.63 -4.21
N ARG A 26 7.45 -22.74 -3.73
CA ARG A 26 6.04 -23.10 -3.97
C ARG A 26 5.03 -22.09 -3.41
N LEU A 27 5.45 -21.18 -2.52
CA LEU A 27 4.58 -20.18 -1.90
C LEU A 27 4.55 -18.84 -2.64
N GLN A 28 5.42 -18.61 -3.62
CA GLN A 28 5.54 -17.31 -4.29
C GLN A 28 4.24 -16.85 -4.96
N GLY A 29 3.54 -17.75 -5.66
CA GLY A 29 2.23 -17.47 -6.26
C GLY A 29 1.16 -17.12 -5.22
N ARG A 30 1.19 -17.74 -4.04
CA ARG A 30 0.27 -17.42 -2.93
C ARG A 30 0.57 -16.04 -2.32
N GLY A 31 1.86 -15.71 -2.17
CA GLY A 31 2.29 -14.38 -1.71
C GLY A 31 1.83 -13.26 -2.65
N GLN A 32 1.99 -13.45 -3.96
CA GLN A 32 1.50 -12.51 -4.98
C GLN A 32 -0.03 -12.40 -4.98
N ALA A 33 -0.75 -13.52 -4.86
CA ALA A 33 -2.20 -13.52 -4.75
C ALA A 33 -2.68 -12.78 -3.49
N LEU A 34 -2.03 -12.98 -2.34
CA LEU A 34 -2.34 -12.27 -1.10
C LEU A 34 -2.08 -10.77 -1.24
N TYR A 35 -0.90 -10.38 -1.75
CA TYR A 35 -0.58 -8.98 -1.98
C TYR A 35 -1.59 -8.30 -2.90
N SER A 36 -1.90 -8.91 -4.04
CA SER A 36 -2.83 -8.35 -5.02
C SER A 36 -4.26 -8.26 -4.48
N SER A 37 -4.76 -9.34 -3.87
CA SER A 37 -6.13 -9.37 -3.33
C SER A 37 -6.34 -8.39 -2.18
N VAL A 38 -5.37 -8.22 -1.28
CA VAL A 38 -5.50 -7.28 -0.16
C VAL A 38 -5.31 -5.84 -0.62
N SER A 39 -4.30 -5.54 -1.45
CA SER A 39 -3.99 -4.17 -1.84
C SER A 39 -4.87 -3.64 -2.97
N PHE A 40 -4.89 -4.32 -4.12
CA PHE A 40 -5.63 -3.91 -5.31
C PHE A 40 -7.05 -4.46 -5.37
N GLY A 41 -7.37 -5.53 -4.62
CA GLY A 41 -8.72 -6.07 -4.51
C GLY A 41 -9.54 -5.37 -3.43
N ALA A 42 -9.44 -5.87 -2.20
CA ALA A 42 -10.20 -5.39 -1.06
C ALA A 42 -9.87 -3.93 -0.72
N GLY A 43 -8.59 -3.58 -0.67
CA GLY A 43 -8.13 -2.22 -0.38
C GLY A 43 -8.66 -1.19 -1.38
N ALA A 44 -8.53 -1.47 -2.68
CA ALA A 44 -9.07 -0.58 -3.72
C ALA A 44 -10.60 -0.47 -3.63
N SER A 45 -11.31 -1.59 -3.46
CA SER A 45 -12.78 -1.59 -3.37
C SER A 45 -13.28 -0.76 -2.18
N LEU A 46 -12.70 -0.99 -0.99
CA LEU A 46 -13.04 -0.25 0.23
C LEU A 46 -12.67 1.23 0.13
N GLY A 47 -11.48 1.53 -0.39
CA GLY A 47 -11.02 2.90 -0.60
C GLY A 47 -11.90 3.67 -1.59
N SER A 48 -12.26 3.06 -2.72
CA SER A 48 -13.15 3.66 -3.71
C SER A 48 -14.54 3.92 -3.13
N LEU A 49 -15.13 2.94 -2.42
CA LEU A 49 -16.44 3.12 -1.78
C LEU A 49 -16.42 4.24 -0.73
N ALA A 50 -15.46 4.21 0.19
CA ALA A 50 -15.32 5.22 1.23
C ALA A 50 -15.07 6.61 0.65
N SER A 51 -14.18 6.71 -0.34
CA SER A 51 -13.90 7.99 -1.01
C SER A 51 -15.13 8.56 -1.73
N GLY A 52 -15.96 7.70 -2.35
CA GLY A 52 -17.21 8.12 -2.99
C GLY A 52 -18.20 8.72 -1.98
N TYR A 53 -18.40 8.04 -0.84
CA TYR A 53 -19.25 8.58 0.23
C TYR A 53 -18.71 9.87 0.83
N LEU A 54 -17.41 9.96 1.08
CA LEU A 54 -16.79 11.19 1.60
C LEU A 54 -16.90 12.34 0.61
N TRP A 55 -16.67 12.06 -0.68
CA TRP A 55 -16.76 13.06 -1.74
C TRP A 55 -18.13 13.71 -1.82
N VAL A 56 -19.19 12.90 -1.75
CA VAL A 56 -20.58 13.39 -1.78
C VAL A 56 -21.00 14.01 -0.45
N GLY A 57 -20.62 13.41 0.69
CA GLY A 57 -21.13 13.79 2.00
C GLY A 57 -20.43 14.99 2.63
N VAL A 58 -19.11 15.10 2.50
CA VAL A 58 -18.30 16.14 3.17
C VAL A 58 -17.39 16.93 2.22
N GLY A 59 -17.39 16.57 0.94
CA GLY A 59 -16.75 17.32 -0.13
C GLY A 59 -15.28 16.97 -0.39
N PRO A 60 -14.73 17.44 -1.53
CA PRO A 60 -13.45 16.97 -2.05
C PRO A 60 -12.27 17.21 -1.12
N SER A 61 -12.17 18.40 -0.52
CA SER A 61 -11.03 18.77 0.33
C SER A 61 -10.93 17.86 1.55
N ALA A 62 -12.05 17.61 2.23
CA ALA A 62 -12.11 16.69 3.38
C ALA A 62 -11.73 15.26 2.99
N THR A 63 -12.18 14.79 1.81
CA THR A 63 -11.80 13.48 1.27
C THR A 63 -10.29 13.35 1.07
N TYR A 64 -9.63 14.37 0.51
CA TYR A 64 -8.17 14.36 0.36
C TYR A 64 -7.42 14.39 1.69
N TYR A 65 -7.89 15.15 2.68
CA TYR A 65 -7.30 15.13 4.03
C TYR A 65 -7.47 13.77 4.72
N ALA A 66 -8.63 13.13 4.58
CA ALA A 66 -8.86 11.78 5.10
C ALA A 66 -7.92 10.77 4.42
N ALA A 67 -7.77 10.82 3.10
CA ALA A 67 -6.83 9.97 2.36
C ALA A 67 -5.38 10.20 2.81
N ALA A 68 -4.98 11.46 3.03
CA ALA A 68 -3.65 11.80 3.54
C ALA A 68 -3.40 11.23 4.95
N ALA A 69 -4.39 11.29 5.84
CA ALA A 69 -4.31 10.70 7.18
C ALA A 69 -4.13 9.18 7.11
N VAL A 70 -4.89 8.50 6.26
CA VAL A 70 -4.75 7.04 6.05
C VAL A 70 -3.35 6.69 5.51
N ALA A 71 -2.83 7.48 4.55
CA ALA A 71 -1.48 7.28 4.03
C ALA A 71 -0.40 7.49 5.11
N ALA A 72 -0.56 8.50 5.97
CA ALA A 72 0.36 8.74 7.09
C ALA A 72 0.33 7.60 8.12
N LEU A 73 -0.85 7.06 8.42
CA LEU A 73 -0.98 5.89 9.30
C LEU A 73 -0.30 4.65 8.70
N ALA A 74 -0.49 4.39 7.40
CA ALA A 74 0.18 3.29 6.71
C ALA A 74 1.71 3.42 6.75
N TRP A 75 2.22 4.65 6.58
CA TRP A 75 3.65 4.94 6.72
C TRP A 75 4.16 4.69 8.14
N LEU A 76 3.42 5.08 9.18
CA LEU A 76 3.80 4.79 10.58
C LEU A 76 3.85 3.29 10.85
N VAL A 77 2.85 2.53 10.36
CA VAL A 77 2.83 1.06 10.47
C VAL A 77 4.05 0.45 9.77
N ALA A 78 4.35 0.90 8.55
CA ALA A 78 5.52 0.42 7.81
C ALA A 78 6.84 0.76 8.51
N TRP A 79 7.00 1.99 9.02
CA TRP A 79 8.18 2.42 9.77
C TRP A 79 8.40 1.52 10.99
N ARG A 80 7.34 1.22 11.76
CA ARG A 80 7.46 0.44 12.99
C ARG A 80 7.60 -1.06 12.75
N GLY A 81 7.00 -1.57 11.67
CA GLY A 81 6.85 -3.00 11.41
C GLY A 81 7.88 -3.60 10.46
N LEU A 82 8.48 -2.81 9.56
CA LEU A 82 9.48 -3.32 8.64
C LEU A 82 10.87 -3.35 9.32
N PRO A 83 11.55 -4.51 9.32
CA PRO A 83 12.93 -4.57 9.81
C PRO A 83 13.84 -3.70 8.95
N ALA A 84 14.85 -3.09 9.58
CA ALA A 84 15.90 -2.38 8.85
C ALA A 84 16.48 -3.32 7.79
N ALA A 85 16.71 -2.80 6.59
CA ALA A 85 17.26 -3.59 5.50
C ALA A 85 18.57 -4.25 5.97
N ALA A 86 18.58 -5.59 6.07
CA ALA A 86 19.79 -6.32 6.34
C ALA A 86 20.77 -6.06 5.18
N SER A 87 22.01 -5.70 5.51
CA SER A 87 23.07 -5.51 4.52
C SER A 87 23.14 -6.72 3.59
N PRO A 88 23.28 -6.53 2.26
CA PRO A 88 23.48 -7.64 1.35
C PRO A 88 24.72 -8.42 1.82
N ALA A 89 24.59 -9.74 2.00
CA ALA A 89 25.72 -10.60 2.25
C ALA A 89 26.67 -10.47 1.06
N ALA A 90 27.91 -10.05 1.35
CA ALA A 90 28.98 -9.88 0.38
C ALA A 90 29.39 -11.21 -0.27
#